data_AF-A0A804HWF7-F1
#
_entry.id   AF-A0A804HWF7-F1
#
_cell.length_a   1.000
_cell.length_b   1.000
_cell.length_c   1.000
_cell.angle_alpha   90.00
_cell.angle_beta   90.00
_cell.angle_gamma   90.00
#
_symmetry.space_group_name_H-M   'P 1'
#
loop_
_entity.id
_entity.type
_entity.pdbx_description
1 polymer ?
#
loop_
_entity_poly.entity_id
_entity_poly.type
_entity_poly.pdbx_seq_one_letter_code
_entity_poly.pdbx_strand_id
1 'polypeptide(L)'
;MAIARTGVFVDDYLEYSSTLAAELQRLLSTMRELDERAHGIINQTKEQTRYCLGMPSHYSKKVIHEDDEAEFEKMKKEIEASQENALSLCTEKVLLAQQAYEL
;
A
#
# COMPACT_ATOMS: atom_id res chain seq x y z
N MET A 1 -27.21 9.78 -48.56
CA MET A 1 -26.73 10.73 -47.54
C MET A 1 -27.00 10.10 -46.18
N ALA A 2 -25.98 9.56 -45.52
CA ALA A 2 -26.11 9.13 -44.14
C ALA A 2 -26.04 10.39 -43.27
N ILE A 3 -27.19 10.78 -42.69
CA ILE A 3 -27.22 11.81 -41.66
C ILE A 3 -26.55 11.17 -40.44
N ALA A 4 -25.33 11.59 -40.13
CA ALA A 4 -24.67 11.23 -38.88
C ALA A 4 -25.55 11.74 -37.73
N ARG A 5 -26.27 10.83 -37.09
CA ARG A 5 -27.07 11.13 -35.89
C ARG A 5 -26.09 11.41 -34.76
N THR A 6 -25.77 12.68 -34.55
CA THR A 6 -24.97 13.15 -33.41
C THR A 6 -25.55 12.72 -32.06
N GLY A 7 -26.86 12.47 -31.98
CA GLY A 7 -27.53 11.93 -30.79
C GLY A 7 -27.07 10.53 -30.37
N VAL A 8 -26.69 9.65 -31.31
CA VAL A 8 -26.22 8.29 -30.98
C VAL A 8 -24.88 8.36 -30.24
N PHE A 9 -23.95 9.19 -30.71
CA PHE A 9 -22.66 9.39 -30.04
C PHE A 9 -22.78 10.03 -28.65
N VAL A 10 -23.77 10.92 -28.46
CA VAL A 10 -24.00 11.58 -27.17
C VAL A 10 -24.67 10.62 -26.18
N ASP A 11 -25.65 9.83 -26.63
CA ASP A 11 -26.29 8.82 -25.79
C ASP A 11 -25.28 7.74 -25.39
N ASP A 12 -24.46 7.24 -26.32
CA ASP A 12 -23.39 6.27 -26.03
C ASP A 12 -22.36 6.84 -25.04
N TYR A 13 -22.00 8.13 -25.20
CA TYR A 13 -21.07 8.81 -24.29
C TYR A 13 -21.69 9.02 -22.90
N LEU A 14 -22.97 9.39 -22.83
CA LEU A 14 -23.68 9.56 -21.56
C LEU A 14 -23.84 8.23 -20.84
N GLU A 15 -24.15 7.16 -21.55
CA GLU A 15 -24.23 5.81 -20.99
C GLU A 15 -22.88 5.37 -20.43
N TYR A 16 -21.79 5.56 -21.19
CA TYR A 16 -20.43 5.27 -20.73
C TYR A 16 -19.99 6.12 -19.54
N SER A 17 -20.22 7.44 -19.59
CA SER A 17 -19.80 8.36 -18.51
C SER A 17 -20.69 8.31 -17.27
N SER A 18 -21.86 7.66 -17.34
CA SER A 18 -22.81 7.59 -16.23
C SER A 18 -22.25 6.90 -14.97
N THR A 19 -21.34 5.93 -15.13
CA THR A 19 -20.70 5.21 -14.01
C THR A 19 -19.34 5.79 -13.61
N LEU A 20 -18.73 6.61 -14.47
CA LEU A 20 -17.36 7.11 -14.31
C LEU A 20 -17.14 7.80 -12.95
N ALA A 21 -18.05 8.69 -12.56
CA ALA A 21 -17.92 9.41 -11.29
C ALA A 21 -17.96 8.46 -10.07
N ALA A 22 -18.83 7.46 -10.11
CA ALA A 22 -18.96 6.48 -9.02
C ALA A 22 -17.75 5.54 -8.96
N GLU A 23 -17.25 5.11 -10.11
CA GLU A 23 -16.06 4.26 -10.21
C GLU A 23 -14.79 4.99 -9.76
N LEU A 24 -14.60 6.24 -10.18
CA LEU A 24 -13.48 7.07 -9.76
C LEU A 24 -13.52 7.32 -8.24
N GLN A 25 -14.70 7.63 -7.69
CA GLN A 25 -14.86 7.79 -6.25
C GLN A 25 -14.50 6.51 -5.50
N ARG A 26 -14.91 5.34 -6.00
CA ARG A 26 -14.58 4.04 -5.41
C ARG A 26 -13.07 3.80 -5.41
N LEU A 27 -12.40 3.99 -6.55
CA LEU A 27 -10.95 3.80 -6.67
C LEU A 27 -10.16 4.72 -5.74
N LEU A 28 -10.49 6.02 -5.72
CA LEU A 28 -9.81 7.00 -4.87
C LEU A 28 -10.04 6.73 -3.38
N SER A 29 -11.23 6.25 -3.01
CA SER A 29 -11.52 5.87 -1.61
C SER A 29 -10.70 4.65 -1.20
N THR A 30 -10.65 3.61 -2.04
CA THR A 30 -9.80 2.44 -1.78
C THR A 30 -8.31 2.80 -1.73
N MET A 31 -7.83 3.63 -2.64
CA MET A 31 -6.43 4.12 -2.61
C MET A 31 -6.11 4.81 -1.29
N ARG A 32 -7.01 5.66 -0.78
CA ARG A 32 -6.84 6.33 0.51
C ARG A 32 -6.76 5.34 1.67
N GLU A 33 -7.64 4.34 1.71
CA GLU A 33 -7.62 3.30 2.75
C GLU A 33 -6.32 2.49 2.73
N LEU A 34 -5.84 2.11 1.55
CA LEU A 34 -4.55 1.44 1.39
C LEU A 34 -3.41 2.34 1.89
N ASP A 35 -3.45 3.64 1.58
CA ASP A 35 -2.43 4.59 2.01
C ASP A 35 -2.39 4.79 3.53
N GLU A 36 -3.56 4.92 4.17
CA GLU A 36 -3.66 5.05 5.63
C GLU A 36 -3.11 3.79 6.33
N ARG A 37 -3.44 2.59 5.82
CA ARG A 37 -2.92 1.32 6.33
C ARG A 37 -1.41 1.16 6.13
N ALA A 38 -0.92 1.44 4.92
CA ALA A 38 0.51 1.35 4.62
C ALA A 38 1.34 2.30 5.49
N HIS A 39 0.87 3.55 5.67
CA HIS A 39 1.53 4.50 6.57
C HIS A 39 1.55 4.01 8.02
N GLY A 40 0.47 3.39 8.50
CA GLY A 40 0.42 2.78 9.83
C GLY A 40 1.51 1.73 10.02
N ILE A 41 1.61 0.79 9.08
CA ILE A 41 2.64 -0.27 9.10
C ILE A 41 4.04 0.33 9.03
N ILE A 42 4.29 1.25 8.08
CA ILE A 42 5.60 1.90 7.91
C ILE A 42 6.06 2.60 9.20
N ASN A 43 5.16 3.31 9.87
CA ASN A 43 5.48 4.00 11.12
C ASN A 43 5.80 3.02 12.25
N GLN A 44 4.98 1.98 12.42
CA GLN A 44 5.22 0.93 13.41
C GLN A 44 6.56 0.23 13.15
N THR A 45 6.81 -0.18 11.90
CA THR A 45 8.05 -0.86 11.51
C THR A 45 9.27 0.04 11.67
N LYS A 46 9.14 1.35 11.46
CA LYS A 46 10.20 2.33 11.72
C LYS A 46 10.55 2.40 13.20
N GLU A 47 9.57 2.33 14.08
CA GLU A 47 9.79 2.27 15.54
C GLU A 47 10.46 0.96 15.95
N GLN A 48 9.97 -0.18 15.45
CA GLN A 48 10.59 -1.49 15.68
C GLN A 48 12.05 -1.53 15.17
N THR A 49 12.31 -0.97 13.99
CA THR A 49 13.67 -0.89 13.43
C THR A 49 14.58 -0.04 14.32
N ARG A 50 14.10 1.11 14.81
CA ARG A 50 14.87 1.95 15.76
C ARG A 50 15.16 1.22 17.07
N TYR A 51 14.19 0.46 17.59
CA TYR A 51 14.39 -0.37 18.77
C TYR A 51 15.50 -1.41 18.53
N CYS A 52 15.46 -2.13 17.42
CA CYS A 52 16.50 -3.09 17.04
C CYS A 52 17.89 -2.45 16.89
N LEU A 53 17.98 -1.25 16.30
CA LEU A 53 19.26 -0.53 16.13
C LEU A 53 19.76 0.13 17.42
N GLY A 54 18.85 0.50 18.32
CA GLY A 54 19.17 1.11 19.61
C GLY A 54 19.61 0.10 20.67
N MET A 55 19.44 -1.19 20.42
CA MET A 55 20.04 -2.22 21.26
C MET A 55 21.57 -2.12 21.18
N PRO A 56 22.29 -2.07 22.31
CA PRO A 56 23.74 -1.98 22.32
C PRO A 56 24.31 -3.05 21.41
N SER A 57 25.14 -2.67 20.44
CA SER A 57 25.76 -3.63 19.54
C SER A 57 26.46 -4.69 20.39
N HIS A 58 25.94 -5.92 20.42
CA HIS A 58 26.41 -7.05 21.22
C HIS A 58 27.79 -7.58 20.75
N TYR A 59 28.64 -6.72 20.19
CA TYR A 59 30.00 -7.00 19.73
C TYR A 59 30.99 -7.32 20.86
N SER A 60 30.59 -7.20 22.13
CA SER A 60 31.45 -7.45 23.28
C SER A 60 31.05 -8.75 24.00
N LYS A 61 31.34 -9.91 23.39
CA LYS A 61 31.80 -11.19 23.98
C LYS A 61 31.50 -11.52 25.47
N LYS A 62 30.36 -11.13 26.03
CA LYS A 62 29.97 -11.46 27.40
C LYS A 62 28.51 -11.92 27.39
N VAL A 63 28.37 -13.25 27.38
CA VAL A 63 27.18 -14.03 27.75
C VAL A 63 25.91 -13.54 27.06
N ILE A 64 25.70 -13.99 25.83
CA ILE A 64 24.39 -13.95 25.18
C ILE A 64 23.50 -14.94 25.94
N HIS A 65 22.36 -14.49 26.49
CA HIS A 65 21.27 -15.40 26.80
C HIS A 65 20.64 -15.81 25.46
N GLU A 66 20.55 -17.11 25.17
CA GLU A 66 19.97 -17.62 23.90
C GLU A 66 18.57 -17.05 23.62
N ASP A 67 17.81 -16.71 24.68
CA ASP A 67 16.50 -16.05 24.59
C ASP A 67 16.58 -14.66 23.93
N ASP A 68 17.59 -13.84 24.24
CA ASP A 68 17.72 -12.48 23.68
C ASP A 68 18.01 -12.50 22.17
N GLU A 69 18.81 -13.48 21.72
CA GLU A 69 19.13 -13.66 20.30
C GLU A 69 17.92 -14.20 19.51
N ALA A 70 17.15 -15.11 20.13
CA ALA A 70 15.90 -15.62 19.56
C ALA A 70 14.83 -14.52 19.44
N GLU A 71 14.70 -13.66 20.45
CA GLU A 71 13.79 -12.50 20.42
C GLU A 71 14.20 -11.47 19.35
N PHE A 72 15.51 -11.20 19.23
CA PHE A 72 16.03 -10.33 18.19
C PHE A 72 15.70 -10.84 16.78
N GLU A 73 15.99 -12.13 16.52
CA GLU A 73 15.73 -12.71 15.20
C GLU A 73 14.24 -12.80 14.90
N LYS A 74 13.40 -13.02 15.91
CA LYS A 74 11.94 -12.94 15.78
C LYS A 74 11.51 -11.52 15.37
N MET A 75 11.98 -10.49 16.08
CA MET A 75 11.66 -9.10 15.78
C MET A 75 12.09 -8.71 14.36
N LYS A 76 13.26 -9.17 13.92
CA LYS A 76 13.76 -8.95 12.56
C LYS A 76 12.82 -9.56 11.51
N LYS A 77 12.36 -10.80 11.70
CA LYS A 77 11.39 -11.44 10.80
C LYS A 77 10.05 -10.70 10.76
N GLU A 78 9.58 -10.21 11.91
CA GLU A 78 8.36 -9.40 11.98
C GLU A 78 8.51 -8.07 11.24
N ILE A 79 9.68 -7.42 11.34
CA ILE A 79 10.02 -6.22 10.56
C ILE A 79 10.01 -6.52 9.06
N GLU A 80 10.68 -7.58 8.61
CA GLU A 80 10.73 -7.98 7.19
C GLU A 80 9.33 -8.25 6.63
N ALA A 81 8.51 -9.04 7.36
CA ALA A 81 7.13 -9.33 6.97
C ALA A 81 6.26 -8.05 6.91
N SER A 82 6.47 -7.12 7.83
CA SER A 82 5.75 -5.83 7.86
C SER A 82 6.16 -4.94 6.68
N GLN A 83 7.44 -4.93 6.31
CA GLN A 83 7.94 -4.21 5.13
C GLN A 83 7.36 -4.78 3.83
N GLU A 84 7.32 -6.11 3.69
CA GLU A 84 6.72 -6.77 2.53
C GLU A 84 5.22 -6.47 2.42
N ASN A 85 4.50 -6.49 3.54
CA ASN A 85 3.10 -6.12 3.60
C ASN A 85 2.87 -4.67 3.17
N ALA A 86 3.63 -3.72 3.74
CA ALA A 86 3.54 -2.31 3.36
C ALA A 86 3.85 -2.10 1.87
N LEU A 87 4.85 -2.79 1.32
CA LEU A 87 5.19 -2.73 -0.10
C LEU A 87 4.05 -3.25 -0.97
N SER A 88 3.42 -4.35 -0.58
CA SER A 88 2.26 -4.91 -1.28
C SER A 88 1.10 -3.90 -1.35
N LEU A 89 0.73 -3.29 -0.22
CA LEU A 89 -0.31 -2.25 -0.17
C LEU A 89 0.03 -1.03 -1.04
N CYS A 90 1.28 -0.56 -0.98
CA CYS A 90 1.75 0.53 -1.82
C CYS A 90 1.71 0.19 -3.32
N THR A 91 2.00 -1.05 -3.68
CA THR A 91 1.96 -1.54 -5.06
C THR A 91 0.52 -1.58 -5.56
N GLU A 92 -0.40 -2.13 -4.78
CA GLU A 92 -1.83 -2.16 -5.10
C GLU A 92 -2.38 -0.74 -5.29
N LYS A 93 -1.98 0.21 -4.45
CA LYS A 93 -2.36 1.62 -4.60
C LYS A 93 -1.91 2.21 -5.95
N VAL A 94 -0.71 1.87 -6.41
CA VAL A 94 -0.21 2.33 -7.73
C VAL A 94 -1.04 1.73 -8.86
N LEU A 95 -1.40 0.45 -8.76
CA LEU A 95 -2.26 -0.20 -9.75
C LEU A 95 -3.66 0.44 -9.81
N LEU A 96 -4.25 0.79 -8.66
CA LEU A 96 -5.52 1.52 -8.61
C LEU A 96 -5.40 2.93 -9.19
N ALA A 97 -4.27 3.62 -8.97
CA ALA A 97 -4.03 4.93 -9.56
C ALA A 97 -3.92 4.85 -11.09
N GLN A 98 -3.25 3.81 -11.61
CA GLN A 98 -3.17 3.56 -13.03
C GLN A 98 -4.56 3.25 -13.61
N GLN A 99 -5.34 2.40 -12.94
CA GLN A 99 -6.72 2.11 -13.34
C GLN A 99 -7.56 3.39 -13.40
N ALA A 100 -7.45 4.27 -12.39
CA ALA A 100 -8.19 5.53 -12.36
C ALA A 100 -7.76 6.51 -13.46
N TYR A 101 -6.51 6.44 -13.92
CA TYR A 101 -5.99 7.26 -15.02
C TYR A 101 -6.43 6.75 -16.40
N GLU A 102 -6.67 5.44 -16.52
CA GLU A 102 -7.11 4.79 -17.76
C GLU A 102 -8.64 4.82 -17.97
N LEU A 103 -9.41 5.15 -16.92
CA LEU A 103 -10.84 5.46 -16.98
C LEU A 103 -11.11 6.79 -17.70
#